data_AF-F2NIK7-F1
#
_entry.id   AF-F2NIK7-F1
#
_cell.length_a   1.000
_cell.length_b   1.000
_cell.length_c   1.000
_cell.angle_alpha   90.00
_cell.angle_beta   90.00
_cell.angle_gamma   90.00
#
_symmetry.space_group_name_H-M   'P 1'
#
loop_
_entity.id
_entity.type
_entity.pdbx_description
1 polymer ?
#
loop_
_entity_poly.entity_id
_entity_poly.type
_entity_poly.pdbx_seq_one_letter_code
_entity_poly.pdbx_strand_id
1 'polypeptide(L)'
;MVVYHTMLRQAVCQKFCEYYKPHKDEAEKCLAYAWLSAWQQLEPALLPALTAISVNPDLPQPVPQILPEVVCSRCAFRRHGCDFAKALAEAAPCGGLRALAALLESGWLAAADLAKIWEQVLPQLYLRLAEHVSLRYPETPHLYDRLSDELYEVNDAGFDWLTRGDGTTPGLAVLADREFLDFLLAESMLAGCAAPSPRTLRWRRSPIPSLRYLELMITERCNLRCRHCYLGEVGEAELPLDAVLQTLQEFQEMQGLRVLLSGGEPLMHRHWQELNNHLPEFELRFVLLSNGLLLTDKVIEALRVHEVQLSLDGLEPGHDLLRGPGTWKKTVDRMQALQSAGFEVSVATMIHRGNVAELAEMSRWLQQAEVREWNLDIPCLSGRLAENQDLWVEPTEAAKFLDLGFGGSDHGATGDFACGRHLAAVLPNATVAKCGLYRDQPLGKLSEGLETCWLRLLHLHLSVLDCAPCPYVHDCRGGCRFRAGGGLGPDPVMCARYGIDPTQYFSPLYS
;
A
#
# COMPACT_ATOMS: atom_id res chain seq x y z
N MET A 1 8.37 22.02 -32.39
CA MET A 1 8.05 20.89 -31.50
C MET A 1 6.56 20.55 -31.45
N VAL A 2 5.65 21.51 -31.20
CA VAL A 2 4.20 21.24 -31.06
C VAL A 2 3.57 20.56 -32.29
N VAL A 3 3.90 21.03 -33.50
CA VAL A 3 3.37 20.43 -34.76
C VAL A 3 3.83 18.98 -34.95
N TYR A 4 5.12 18.69 -34.70
CA TYR A 4 5.68 17.34 -34.82
C TYR A 4 5.13 16.37 -33.78
N HIS A 5 4.94 16.83 -32.54
CA HIS A 5 4.31 16.03 -31.49
C HIS A 5 2.87 15.67 -31.84
N THR A 6 2.10 16.60 -32.42
CA THR A 6 0.73 16.33 -32.89
C THR A 6 0.72 15.31 -34.03
N MET A 7 1.61 15.44 -35.01
CA MET A 7 1.70 14.51 -36.14
C MET A 7 2.11 13.10 -35.71
N LEU A 8 3.08 12.97 -34.79
CA LEU A 8 3.49 11.66 -34.29
C LEU A 8 2.39 11.00 -33.43
N ARG A 9 1.68 11.78 -32.60
CA ARG A 9 0.53 11.27 -31.84
C ARG A 9 -0.56 10.73 -32.77
N GLN A 10 -0.79 11.36 -33.92
CA GLN A 10 -1.71 10.83 -34.94
C GLN A 10 -1.15 9.55 -35.57
N ALA A 11 0.12 9.55 -35.97
CA ALA A 11 0.77 8.42 -36.62
C ALA A 11 0.93 7.19 -35.71
N VAL A 12 0.96 7.36 -34.38
CA VAL A 12 1.12 6.27 -33.41
C VAL A 12 -0.19 6.00 -32.66
N CYS A 13 -0.67 6.97 -31.88
CA CYS A 13 -1.77 6.71 -30.94
C CYS A 13 -3.12 6.59 -31.64
N GLN A 14 -3.48 7.49 -32.55
CA GLN A 14 -4.75 7.40 -33.27
C GLN A 14 -4.80 6.21 -34.22
N LYS A 15 -3.64 5.87 -34.80
CA LYS A 15 -3.51 4.88 -35.85
C LYS A 15 -3.35 3.45 -35.34
N PHE A 16 -2.61 3.25 -34.24
CA PHE A 16 -2.25 1.91 -33.75
C PHE A 16 -2.78 1.58 -32.34
N CYS A 17 -3.28 2.55 -31.55
CA CYS A 17 -3.65 2.29 -30.15
C CYS A 17 -5.16 2.12 -29.97
N GLU A 18 -5.59 0.91 -29.59
CA GLU A 18 -7.00 0.64 -29.23
C GLU A 18 -7.44 1.37 -27.95
N TYR A 19 -6.47 1.71 -27.10
CA TYR A 19 -6.71 2.44 -25.85
C TYR A 19 -6.71 3.96 -26.02
N TYR A 20 -6.56 4.47 -27.26
CA TYR A 20 -6.46 5.89 -27.49
C TYR A 20 -7.74 6.63 -27.13
N LYS A 21 -7.60 7.64 -26.26
CA LYS A 21 -8.68 8.56 -25.88
C LYS A 21 -8.26 9.98 -26.29
N PRO A 22 -8.94 10.63 -27.25
CA PRO A 22 -8.49 11.90 -27.83
C PRO A 22 -8.36 13.04 -26.80
N HIS A 23 -9.19 13.02 -25.76
CA HIS A 23 -9.26 14.05 -24.71
C HIS A 23 -8.53 13.68 -23.41
N LYS A 24 -7.91 12.49 -23.33
CA LYS A 24 -7.14 12.10 -22.14
C LYS A 24 -5.69 12.57 -22.32
N ASP A 25 -5.26 13.49 -21.49
CA ASP A 25 -3.84 13.87 -21.35
C ASP A 25 -3.32 13.22 -20.07
N GLU A 26 -2.85 11.99 -20.21
CA GLU A 26 -2.27 11.24 -19.09
C GLU A 26 -0.92 11.86 -18.73
N ALA A 27 -0.69 12.08 -17.43
CA ALA A 27 0.57 12.60 -16.92
C ALA A 27 1.75 11.67 -17.25
N GLU A 28 1.47 10.37 -17.33
CA GLU A 28 2.37 9.31 -17.79
C GLU A 28 1.85 8.76 -19.12
N LYS A 29 2.70 8.78 -20.14
CA LYS A 29 2.39 8.26 -21.48
C LYS A 29 3.05 6.90 -21.65
N CYS A 30 2.54 6.08 -22.56
CA CYS A 30 3.14 4.77 -22.79
C CYS A 30 4.63 4.92 -23.17
N LEU A 31 5.49 4.08 -22.58
CA LEU A 31 6.94 4.20 -22.79
C LEU A 31 7.32 4.04 -24.27
N ALA A 32 6.66 3.13 -24.98
CA ALA A 32 6.90 2.93 -26.41
C ALA A 32 6.63 4.21 -27.24
N TYR A 33 5.60 4.98 -26.89
CA TYR A 33 5.35 6.28 -27.52
C TYR A 33 6.42 7.30 -27.13
N ALA A 34 6.80 7.36 -25.85
CA ALA A 34 7.85 8.27 -25.40
C ALA A 34 9.18 7.97 -26.13
N TRP A 35 9.49 6.69 -26.29
CA TRP A 35 10.64 6.20 -27.03
C TRP A 35 10.60 6.62 -28.50
N LEU A 36 9.51 6.35 -29.22
CA LEU A 36 9.33 6.77 -30.62
C LEU A 36 9.40 8.29 -30.77
N SER A 37 8.87 9.05 -29.81
CA SER A 37 8.86 10.51 -29.86
C SER A 37 10.23 11.13 -29.62
N ALA A 38 11.04 10.56 -28.75
CA ALA A 38 12.40 11.02 -28.57
C ALA A 38 13.31 10.52 -29.71
N TRP A 39 13.09 9.30 -30.22
CA TRP A 39 13.81 8.81 -31.39
C TRP A 39 13.53 9.62 -32.66
N GLN A 40 12.29 10.07 -32.88
CA GLN A 40 11.93 10.94 -34.01
C GLN A 40 12.77 12.23 -34.06
N GLN A 41 13.22 12.74 -32.91
CA GLN A 41 14.07 13.93 -32.85
C GLN A 41 15.49 13.64 -33.34
N LEU A 42 15.97 12.40 -33.16
CA LEU A 42 17.27 11.92 -33.63
C LEU A 42 17.21 11.44 -35.09
N GLU A 43 16.07 10.88 -35.50
CA GLU A 43 15.84 10.31 -36.84
C GLU A 43 14.54 10.88 -37.47
N PRO A 44 14.61 12.02 -38.17
CA PRO A 44 13.43 12.68 -38.75
C PRO A 44 12.68 11.83 -39.79
N ALA A 45 13.34 10.85 -40.42
CA ALA A 45 12.71 9.95 -41.40
C ALA A 45 11.68 8.98 -40.78
N LEU A 46 11.69 8.84 -39.45
CA LEU A 46 10.78 7.95 -38.71
C LEU A 46 9.30 8.31 -38.91
N LEU A 47 8.95 9.60 -38.89
CA LEU A 47 7.56 10.05 -38.99
C LEU A 47 6.94 9.75 -40.39
N PRO A 48 7.62 10.07 -41.51
CA PRO A 48 7.18 9.63 -42.84
C PRO A 48 7.01 8.11 -42.94
N ALA A 49 7.95 7.32 -42.39
CA ALA A 49 7.88 5.86 -42.43
C ALA A 49 6.63 5.32 -41.69
N LEU A 50 6.40 5.78 -40.45
CA LEU A 50 5.21 5.43 -39.66
C LEU A 50 3.90 5.83 -40.36
N THR A 51 3.90 6.98 -41.04
CA THR A 51 2.71 7.46 -41.76
C THR A 51 2.39 6.58 -42.95
N ALA A 52 3.40 6.10 -43.68
CA ALA A 52 3.25 5.29 -44.89
C ALA A 52 2.77 3.84 -44.64
N ILE A 53 3.03 3.28 -43.45
CA ILE A 53 2.64 1.91 -43.09
C ILE A 53 1.11 1.77 -43.06
N SER A 54 0.52 0.82 -43.79
CA SER A 54 -0.91 0.50 -43.64
C SER A 54 -1.16 -0.30 -42.37
N VAL A 55 -2.16 0.09 -41.56
CA VAL A 55 -2.56 -0.69 -40.38
C VAL A 55 -3.48 -1.81 -40.83
N ASN A 56 -3.21 -3.03 -40.37
CA ASN A 56 -4.22 -4.08 -40.38
C ASN A 56 -4.97 -4.03 -39.04
N PRO A 57 -6.22 -3.49 -39.00
CA PRO A 57 -6.99 -3.38 -37.77
C PRO A 57 -7.54 -4.72 -37.28
N ASP A 58 -7.61 -5.73 -38.15
CA ASP A 58 -8.28 -7.02 -37.89
C ASP A 58 -7.32 -8.10 -37.38
N LEU A 59 -6.02 -7.82 -37.25
CA LEU A 59 -5.04 -8.77 -36.73
C LEU A 59 -4.54 -8.34 -35.35
N PRO A 60 -4.74 -9.15 -34.30
CA PRO A 60 -3.82 -9.16 -33.17
C PRO A 60 -2.47 -9.64 -33.69
N GLN A 61 -1.68 -8.74 -34.27
CA GLN A 61 -0.35 -9.06 -34.76
C GLN A 61 0.49 -9.54 -33.57
N PRO A 62 1.13 -10.73 -33.64
CA PRO A 62 2.05 -11.14 -32.60
C PRO A 62 3.21 -10.13 -32.56
N VAL A 63 3.36 -9.44 -31.44
CA VAL A 63 4.50 -8.53 -31.25
C VAL A 63 5.76 -9.40 -31.16
N PRO A 64 6.80 -9.15 -31.98
CA PRO A 64 8.08 -9.85 -31.86
C PRO A 64 8.58 -9.87 -30.42
N GLN A 65 8.97 -11.05 -29.90
CA GLN A 65 9.33 -11.25 -28.47
C GLN A 65 10.39 -10.27 -27.96
N ILE A 66 11.32 -9.86 -28.83
CA ILE A 66 12.36 -8.87 -28.50
C ILE A 66 11.81 -7.49 -28.10
N LEU A 67 10.63 -7.08 -28.60
CA LEU A 67 10.07 -5.77 -28.28
C LEU A 67 9.61 -5.68 -26.81
N PRO A 68 8.81 -6.62 -26.27
CA PRO A 68 8.55 -6.65 -24.84
C PRO A 68 9.82 -6.73 -23.98
N GLU A 69 10.82 -7.52 -24.38
CA GLU A 69 12.09 -7.65 -23.66
C GLU A 69 12.86 -6.33 -23.56
N VAL A 70 12.80 -5.49 -24.60
CA VAL A 70 13.51 -4.19 -24.62
C VAL A 70 12.64 -3.05 -24.07
N VAL A 71 11.36 -3.03 -24.37
CA VAL A 71 10.50 -1.87 -24.07
C VAL A 71 9.65 -2.11 -22.83
N CYS A 72 8.88 -3.20 -22.80
CA CYS A 72 7.97 -3.45 -21.68
C CYS A 72 8.70 -3.65 -20.38
N SER A 73 9.90 -4.24 -20.42
CA SER A 73 10.75 -4.47 -19.25
C SER A 73 11.10 -3.21 -18.45
N ARG A 74 11.00 -2.01 -19.07
CA ARG A 74 11.36 -0.71 -18.50
C ARG A 74 10.16 0.22 -18.30
N CYS A 75 8.94 -0.27 -18.55
CA CYS A 75 7.74 0.55 -18.58
C CYS A 75 7.10 0.68 -17.21
N ALA A 76 6.82 1.90 -16.76
CA ALA A 76 6.15 2.19 -15.49
C ALA A 76 4.77 1.50 -15.31
N PHE A 77 4.11 1.10 -16.41
CA PHE A 77 2.83 0.39 -16.36
C PHE A 77 2.98 -1.14 -16.30
N ARG A 78 4.19 -1.69 -16.49
CA ARG A 78 4.41 -3.13 -16.66
C ARG A 78 3.85 -3.94 -15.49
N ARG A 79 4.18 -3.53 -14.26
CA ARG A 79 3.74 -4.25 -13.04
C ARG A 79 2.29 -3.93 -12.70
N HIS A 80 1.90 -2.65 -12.74
CA HIS A 80 0.68 -2.19 -12.08
C HIS A 80 -0.41 -1.59 -12.97
N GLY A 81 -0.31 -1.69 -14.30
CA GLY A 81 -1.32 -1.05 -15.18
C GLY A 81 -1.37 -1.54 -16.62
N CYS A 82 -0.79 -2.70 -16.92
CA CYS A 82 -0.71 -3.23 -18.29
C CYS A 82 -1.22 -4.65 -18.36
N ASP A 83 -2.47 -4.82 -18.82
CA ASP A 83 -3.12 -6.12 -19.02
C ASP A 83 -2.35 -7.01 -20.00
N PHE A 84 -1.73 -6.40 -21.02
CA PHE A 84 -0.85 -7.10 -21.96
C PHE A 84 0.40 -7.69 -21.26
N ALA A 85 1.03 -6.93 -20.36
CA ALA A 85 2.20 -7.42 -19.62
C ALA A 85 1.83 -8.50 -18.59
N LYS A 86 0.60 -8.46 -18.07
CA LYS A 86 0.02 -9.48 -17.20
C LYS A 86 -0.44 -10.74 -17.95
N ALA A 87 -0.30 -10.77 -19.28
CA ALA A 87 -0.76 -11.86 -20.14
C ALA A 87 -2.25 -12.21 -19.93
N LEU A 88 -3.09 -11.20 -19.68
CA LEU A 88 -4.53 -11.39 -19.62
C LEU A 88 -5.05 -11.73 -21.03
N ALA A 89 -5.97 -12.70 -21.10
CA ALA A 89 -6.55 -13.15 -22.36
C ALA A 89 -7.14 -11.95 -23.12
N GLU A 90 -6.89 -11.89 -24.44
CA GLU A 90 -7.41 -10.86 -25.35
C GLU A 90 -6.85 -9.43 -25.15
N ALA A 91 -5.91 -9.21 -24.23
CA ALA A 91 -5.30 -7.90 -24.05
C ALA A 91 -4.42 -7.52 -25.26
N ALA A 92 -4.74 -6.39 -25.91
CA ALA A 92 -3.97 -5.87 -27.03
C ALA A 92 -2.68 -5.16 -26.56
N PRO A 93 -1.59 -5.21 -27.33
CA PRO A 93 -0.41 -4.40 -27.06
C PRO A 93 -0.71 -2.91 -27.23
N CYS A 94 0.02 -2.06 -26.50
CA CYS A 94 -0.15 -0.61 -26.64
C CYS A 94 0.22 -0.12 -28.05
N GLY A 95 -0.34 1.00 -28.49
CA GLY A 95 -0.11 1.49 -29.86
C GLY A 95 1.34 1.79 -30.20
N GLY A 96 2.16 2.18 -29.22
CA GLY A 96 3.60 2.35 -29.43
C GLY A 96 4.32 1.03 -29.74
N LEU A 97 3.97 -0.07 -29.06
CA LEU A 97 4.51 -1.39 -29.38
C LEU A 97 4.07 -1.87 -30.75
N ARG A 98 2.80 -1.63 -31.12
CA ARG A 98 2.29 -1.96 -32.47
C ARG A 98 2.98 -1.16 -33.56
N ALA A 99 3.26 0.12 -33.33
CA ALA A 99 4.02 0.94 -34.26
C ALA A 99 5.46 0.42 -34.44
N LEU A 100 6.14 0.03 -33.36
CA LEU A 100 7.46 -0.58 -33.44
C LEU A 100 7.44 -1.94 -34.17
N ALA A 101 6.43 -2.78 -33.89
CA ALA A 101 6.25 -4.04 -34.60
C ALA A 101 6.08 -3.82 -36.11
N ALA A 102 5.28 -2.83 -36.51
CA ALA A 102 5.08 -2.52 -37.92
C ALA A 102 6.35 -1.98 -38.61
N LEU A 103 7.21 -1.24 -37.89
CA LEU A 103 8.52 -0.83 -38.40
C LEU A 103 9.46 -2.02 -38.62
N LEU A 104 9.43 -3.03 -37.73
CA LEU A 104 10.16 -4.29 -37.91
C LEU A 104 9.65 -5.06 -39.13
N GLU A 105 8.32 -5.23 -39.25
CA GLU A 105 7.69 -5.97 -40.35
C GLU A 105 7.96 -5.33 -41.72
N SER A 106 7.98 -3.99 -41.79
CA SER A 106 8.32 -3.26 -43.02
C SER A 106 9.80 -3.30 -43.39
N GLY A 107 10.67 -3.82 -42.51
CA GLY A 107 12.12 -3.82 -42.67
C GLY A 107 12.78 -2.44 -42.50
N TRP A 108 12.03 -1.42 -42.08
CA TRP A 108 12.57 -0.08 -41.81
C TRP A 108 13.44 -0.06 -40.54
N LEU A 109 13.09 -0.90 -39.56
CA LEU A 109 13.85 -1.12 -38.33
C LEU A 109 14.31 -2.58 -38.28
N ALA A 110 15.57 -2.82 -37.94
CA ALA A 110 16.06 -4.16 -37.64
C ALA A 110 15.97 -4.44 -36.14
N ALA A 111 15.60 -5.67 -35.78
CA ALA A 111 15.49 -6.10 -34.38
C ALA A 111 16.80 -5.92 -33.59
N ALA A 112 17.94 -6.15 -34.25
CA ALA A 112 19.26 -6.01 -33.63
C ALA A 112 19.59 -4.56 -33.20
N ASP A 113 18.92 -3.56 -33.75
CA ASP A 113 19.18 -2.15 -33.46
C ASP A 113 18.41 -1.63 -32.24
N LEU A 114 17.37 -2.35 -31.77
CA LEU A 114 16.47 -1.89 -30.71
C LEU A 114 17.21 -1.48 -29.43
N ALA A 115 18.14 -2.32 -28.96
CA ALA A 115 18.92 -2.03 -27.75
C ALA A 115 19.83 -0.81 -27.95
N LYS A 116 20.46 -0.69 -29.13
CA LYS A 116 21.33 0.46 -29.45
C LYS A 116 20.53 1.76 -29.55
N ILE A 117 19.32 1.72 -30.10
CA ILE A 117 18.42 2.87 -30.18
C ILE A 117 17.95 3.28 -28.79
N TRP A 118 17.64 2.32 -27.91
CA TRP A 118 17.31 2.61 -26.51
C TRP A 118 18.41 3.43 -25.82
N GLU A 119 19.67 3.03 -25.96
CA GLU A 119 20.80 3.77 -25.38
C GLU A 119 20.94 5.20 -25.91
N GLN A 120 20.56 5.45 -27.16
CA GLN A 120 20.57 6.80 -27.73
C GLN A 120 19.40 7.65 -27.26
N VAL A 121 18.24 7.03 -27.05
CA VAL A 121 17.01 7.73 -26.69
C VAL A 121 16.89 8.00 -25.20
N LEU A 122 17.36 7.09 -24.34
CA LEU A 122 17.25 7.23 -22.89
C LEU A 122 17.76 8.60 -22.37
N PRO A 123 18.91 9.14 -22.82
CA PRO A 123 19.34 10.51 -22.47
C PRO A 123 18.41 11.65 -22.91
N GLN A 124 17.57 11.42 -23.91
CA GLN A 124 16.61 12.41 -24.44
C GLN A 124 15.28 12.42 -23.69
N LEU A 125 15.03 11.40 -22.86
CA LEU A 125 13.80 11.31 -22.08
C LEU A 125 13.88 12.21 -20.84
N TYR A 126 12.75 12.83 -20.52
CA TYR A 126 12.52 13.43 -19.21
C TYR A 126 12.17 12.32 -18.24
N LEU A 127 13.03 12.09 -17.25
CA LEU A 127 12.81 11.08 -16.23
C LEU A 127 11.97 11.65 -15.09
N ARG A 128 10.95 10.90 -14.70
CA ARG A 128 9.98 11.29 -13.67
C ARG A 128 9.70 10.11 -12.76
N LEU A 129 9.62 10.29 -11.44
CA LEU A 129 9.13 9.25 -10.53
C LEU A 129 7.71 8.85 -10.95
N ALA A 130 7.48 7.53 -11.03
CA ALA A 130 6.18 6.99 -11.41
C ALA A 130 5.12 7.40 -10.39
N GLU A 131 3.87 7.61 -10.83
CA GLU A 131 2.81 8.25 -10.03
C GLU A 131 2.63 7.56 -8.68
N HIS A 132 2.70 6.23 -8.64
CA HIS A 132 2.57 5.38 -7.45
C HIS A 132 3.78 5.37 -6.50
N VAL A 133 4.88 5.99 -6.90
CA VAL A 133 6.12 6.05 -6.13
C VAL A 133 6.27 7.39 -5.44
N SER A 134 6.81 7.43 -4.23
CA SER A 134 7.08 8.67 -3.51
C SER A 134 8.40 8.64 -2.77
N LEU A 135 9.02 9.80 -2.61
CA LEU A 135 10.18 9.97 -1.75
C LEU A 135 9.75 9.95 -0.27
N ARG A 136 10.56 9.32 0.57
CA ARG A 136 10.36 9.25 2.02
C ARG A 136 11.67 9.45 2.73
N TYR A 137 11.67 10.31 3.74
CA TYR A 137 12.84 10.48 4.61
C TYR A 137 12.44 10.29 6.08
N PRO A 138 12.15 9.05 6.51
CA PRO A 138 12.03 8.68 7.92
C PRO A 138 13.40 8.74 8.60
N GLU A 139 13.83 7.68 9.29
CA GLU A 139 15.16 7.63 9.92
C GLU A 139 16.30 7.67 8.87
N THR A 140 16.12 7.01 7.73
CA THR A 140 17.04 6.99 6.58
C THR A 140 16.27 7.37 5.29
N PRO A 141 16.95 7.73 4.18
CA PRO A 141 16.27 8.09 2.94
C PRO A 141 15.73 6.84 2.22
N HIS A 142 14.53 6.95 1.67
CA HIS A 142 13.84 5.85 1.01
C HIS A 142 13.04 6.29 -0.22
N LEU A 143 12.80 5.32 -1.09
CA LEU A 143 11.79 5.34 -2.13
C LEU A 143 10.64 4.39 -1.71
N TYR A 144 9.40 4.84 -1.81
CA TYR A 144 8.24 4.05 -1.39
C TYR A 144 7.33 3.76 -2.59
N ASP A 145 7.18 2.49 -2.94
CA ASP A 145 6.19 1.99 -3.89
C ASP A 145 4.88 1.68 -3.15
N ARG A 146 3.85 2.50 -3.39
CA ARG A 146 2.56 2.37 -2.70
C ARG A 146 1.71 1.23 -3.21
N LEU A 147 1.97 0.72 -4.42
CA LEU A 147 1.18 -0.36 -5.01
C LEU A 147 1.69 -1.72 -4.54
N SER A 148 3.00 -1.93 -4.45
CA SER A 148 3.57 -3.15 -3.87
C SER A 148 3.66 -3.13 -2.33
N ASP A 149 3.54 -1.96 -1.71
CA ASP A 149 3.79 -1.70 -0.28
C ASP A 149 5.26 -1.94 0.12
N GLU A 150 6.19 -1.55 -0.75
CA GLU A 150 7.63 -1.76 -0.56
C GLU A 150 8.38 -0.45 -0.32
N LEU A 151 9.20 -0.45 0.73
CA LEU A 151 10.04 0.68 1.12
C LEU A 151 11.52 0.35 0.84
N TYR A 152 12.09 1.00 -0.16
CA TYR A 152 13.46 0.79 -0.62
C TYR A 152 14.38 1.81 0.03
N GLU A 153 15.33 1.36 0.87
CA GLU A 153 16.37 2.25 1.39
C GLU A 153 17.32 2.66 0.27
N VAL A 154 17.61 3.97 0.19
CA VAL A 154 18.55 4.54 -0.77
C VAL A 154 19.59 5.38 -0.03
N ASN A 155 20.81 5.43 -0.55
CA ASN A 155 21.83 6.33 0.00
C ASN A 155 21.50 7.80 -0.33
N ASP A 156 22.14 8.74 0.38
CA ASP A 156 21.87 10.17 0.21
C ASP A 156 22.11 10.66 -1.23
N ALA A 157 23.15 10.17 -1.92
CA ALA A 157 23.45 10.56 -3.29
C ALA A 157 22.37 10.10 -4.29
N GLY A 158 21.85 8.88 -4.11
CA GLY A 158 20.74 8.34 -4.88
C GLY A 158 19.44 9.10 -4.59
N PHE A 159 19.17 9.40 -3.32
CA PHE A 159 18.02 10.23 -2.93
C PHE A 159 18.08 11.61 -3.56
N ASP A 160 19.23 12.30 -3.48
CA ASP A 160 19.45 13.60 -4.11
C ASP A 160 19.24 13.55 -5.62
N TRP A 161 19.69 12.48 -6.29
CA TRP A 161 19.42 12.28 -7.72
C TRP A 161 17.91 12.12 -7.98
N LEU A 162 17.20 11.32 -7.17
CA LEU A 162 15.75 11.10 -7.30
C LEU A 162 14.94 12.38 -7.08
N THR A 163 15.40 13.33 -6.26
CA THR A 163 14.72 14.64 -6.10
C THR A 163 14.64 15.45 -7.40
N ARG A 164 15.47 15.13 -8.39
CA ARG A 164 15.45 15.74 -9.73
C ARG A 164 14.62 14.95 -10.74
N GLY A 165 14.10 13.78 -10.34
CA GLY A 165 13.17 12.95 -11.11
C GLY A 165 11.75 13.51 -11.09
N ASP A 166 11.60 14.82 -11.24
CA ASP A 166 10.30 15.53 -11.23
C ASP A 166 9.71 15.66 -12.65
N GLY A 167 10.38 15.10 -13.66
CA GLY A 167 9.97 15.17 -15.06
C GLY A 167 10.32 16.48 -15.76
N THR A 168 11.14 17.36 -15.14
CA THR A 168 11.53 18.65 -15.72
C THR A 168 13.01 18.73 -16.10
N THR A 169 13.88 17.93 -15.46
CA THR A 169 15.32 17.94 -15.70
C THR A 169 15.71 17.10 -16.93
N PRO A 170 16.21 17.69 -18.03
CA PRO A 170 16.66 16.94 -19.20
C PRO A 170 17.99 16.21 -18.92
N GLY A 171 18.22 15.08 -19.59
CA GLY A 171 19.50 14.37 -19.53
C GLY A 171 19.80 13.68 -18.21
N LEU A 172 18.83 13.57 -17.30
CA LEU A 172 19.02 13.00 -15.95
C LEU A 172 19.56 11.56 -16.00
N ALA A 173 19.22 10.80 -17.04
CA ALA A 173 19.72 9.44 -17.27
C ALA A 173 21.26 9.35 -17.34
N VAL A 174 21.92 10.37 -17.92
CA VAL A 174 23.38 10.42 -18.06
C VAL A 174 24.07 10.67 -16.71
N LEU A 175 23.36 11.29 -15.78
CA LEU A 175 23.85 11.62 -14.44
C LEU A 175 23.63 10.50 -13.42
N ALA A 176 22.88 9.47 -13.79
CA ALA A 176 22.55 8.36 -12.89
C ALA A 176 23.67 7.33 -12.87
N ASP A 177 23.84 6.67 -11.73
CA ASP A 177 24.48 5.35 -11.74
C ASP A 177 23.65 4.39 -12.62
N ARG A 178 24.34 3.60 -13.45
CA ARG A 178 23.65 2.82 -14.48
C ARG A 178 22.85 1.66 -13.89
N GLU A 179 23.42 0.95 -12.92
CA GLU A 179 22.76 -0.18 -12.27
C GLU A 179 21.53 0.32 -11.50
N PHE A 180 21.65 1.45 -10.81
CA PHE A 180 20.54 2.08 -10.12
C PHE A 180 19.41 2.50 -11.08
N LEU A 181 19.72 3.13 -12.21
CA LEU A 181 18.72 3.53 -13.19
C LEU A 181 18.01 2.33 -13.82
N ASP A 182 18.76 1.29 -14.19
CA ASP A 182 18.19 0.08 -14.78
C ASP A 182 17.27 -0.64 -13.78
N PHE A 183 17.63 -0.67 -12.48
CA PHE A 183 16.76 -1.16 -11.41
C PHE A 183 15.46 -0.36 -11.31
N LEU A 184 15.54 0.98 -11.22
CA LEU A 184 14.34 1.83 -11.12
C LEU A 184 13.37 1.64 -12.30
N LEU A 185 13.89 1.48 -13.51
CA LEU A 185 13.08 1.23 -14.70
C LEU A 185 12.48 -0.19 -14.70
N ALA A 186 13.26 -1.20 -14.30
CA ALA A 186 12.81 -2.59 -14.23
C ALA A 186 11.67 -2.78 -13.22
N GLU A 187 11.78 -2.12 -12.07
CA GLU A 187 10.79 -2.15 -11.00
C GLU A 187 9.60 -1.21 -11.25
N SER A 188 9.53 -0.55 -12.42
CA SER A 188 8.45 0.38 -12.79
C SER A 188 8.38 1.66 -11.94
N MET A 189 9.45 2.01 -11.22
CA MET A 189 9.49 3.15 -10.30
C MET A 189 9.78 4.50 -10.98
N LEU A 190 10.21 4.47 -12.24
CA LEU A 190 10.53 5.65 -13.03
C LEU A 190 9.80 5.61 -14.37
N ALA A 191 9.17 6.73 -14.72
CA ALA A 191 8.53 6.95 -16.02
C ALA A 191 9.46 7.78 -16.92
N GLY A 192 9.58 7.35 -18.18
CA GLY A 192 10.24 8.11 -19.25
C GLY A 192 9.24 8.90 -20.07
N CYS A 193 9.40 10.22 -20.12
CA CYS A 193 8.52 11.15 -20.82
C CYS A 193 9.23 11.80 -22.02
N ALA A 194 8.55 11.93 -23.15
CA ALA A 194 9.11 12.56 -24.35
C ALA A 194 9.13 14.10 -24.33
N ALA A 195 8.46 14.69 -23.34
CA ALA A 195 8.38 16.12 -23.12
C ALA A 195 8.34 16.38 -21.61
N PRO A 196 8.62 17.61 -21.14
CA PRO A 196 8.50 17.95 -19.73
C PRO A 196 7.12 17.54 -19.19
N SER A 197 7.10 16.78 -18.10
CA SER A 197 5.89 16.34 -17.40
C SER A 197 6.09 16.60 -15.90
N PRO A 198 5.95 17.86 -15.45
CA PRO A 198 6.27 18.25 -14.09
C PRO A 198 5.39 17.52 -13.07
N ARG A 199 6.01 17.01 -12.01
CA ARG A 199 5.35 16.46 -10.83
C ARG A 199 5.96 17.07 -9.58
N THR A 200 5.13 17.53 -8.66
CA THR A 200 5.61 18.00 -7.35
C THR A 200 6.04 16.80 -6.51
N LEU A 201 7.34 16.70 -6.23
CA LEU A 201 7.88 15.71 -5.30
C LEU A 201 7.83 16.27 -3.87
N ARG A 202 7.07 15.62 -2.99
CA ARG A 202 6.88 16.06 -1.61
C ARG A 202 7.74 15.24 -0.68
N TRP A 203 8.71 15.87 -0.03
CA TRP A 203 9.49 15.22 1.02
C TRP A 203 10.06 16.22 2.02
N ARG A 204 10.31 15.72 3.24
CA ARG A 204 11.09 16.37 4.30
C ARG A 204 11.63 15.30 5.23
N ARG A 205 12.54 15.65 6.13
CA ARG A 205 12.90 14.75 7.24
C ARG A 205 11.71 14.60 8.19
N SER A 206 11.40 13.36 8.56
CA SER A 206 10.31 13.05 9.49
C SER A 206 10.69 13.46 10.92
N PRO A 207 9.71 13.73 11.80
CA PRO A 207 9.97 13.67 13.23
C PRO A 207 10.55 12.29 13.58
N ILE A 208 11.46 12.24 14.55
CA ILE A 208 12.10 10.99 14.98
C ILE A 208 11.64 10.65 16.41
N PRO A 209 11.07 9.46 16.65
CA PRO A 209 10.80 8.39 15.68
C PRO A 209 9.73 8.76 14.63
N SER A 210 9.85 8.20 13.42
CA SER A 210 8.90 8.43 12.34
C SER A 210 7.52 7.83 12.65
N LEU A 211 6.44 8.55 12.35
CA LEU A 211 5.08 8.00 12.35
C LEU A 211 4.82 7.38 10.97
N ARG A 212 4.81 6.05 10.88
CA ARG A 212 4.70 5.33 9.59
C ARG A 212 3.29 4.81 9.33
N TYR A 213 2.58 4.46 10.38
CA TYR A 213 1.25 3.84 10.34
C TYR A 213 0.26 4.71 11.13
N LEU A 214 -0.86 5.06 10.50
CA LEU A 214 -1.93 5.81 11.15
C LEU A 214 -3.23 5.01 11.10
N GLU A 215 -3.71 4.59 12.26
CA GLU A 215 -5.08 4.09 12.39
C GLU A 215 -6.03 5.29 12.47
N LEU A 216 -6.76 5.57 11.40
CA LEU A 216 -7.70 6.68 11.32
C LEU A 216 -9.12 6.16 11.50
N MET A 217 -9.63 6.26 12.72
CA MET A 217 -10.98 5.83 13.07
C MET A 217 -11.97 6.93 12.77
N ILE A 218 -12.64 6.85 11.63
CA ILE A 218 -13.44 7.97 11.11
C ILE A 218 -14.85 8.04 11.71
N THR A 219 -15.39 6.95 12.23
CA THR A 219 -16.75 6.89 12.79
C THR A 219 -16.86 5.80 13.86
N GLU A 220 -17.71 5.98 14.87
CA GLU A 220 -18.11 4.92 15.82
C GLU A 220 -19.32 4.11 15.32
N ARG A 221 -19.99 4.58 14.26
CA ARG A 221 -21.16 3.91 13.69
C ARG A 221 -20.74 2.57 13.11
N CYS A 222 -21.51 1.53 13.40
CA CYS A 222 -21.31 0.19 12.87
C CYS A 222 -22.65 -0.49 12.62
N ASN A 223 -22.74 -1.28 11.55
CA ASN A 223 -23.89 -2.10 11.19
C ASN A 223 -23.91 -3.45 11.92
N LEU A 224 -22.90 -3.73 12.76
CA LEU A 224 -22.78 -4.93 13.57
C LEU A 224 -22.64 -4.59 15.06
N ARG A 225 -22.92 -5.59 15.89
CA ARG A 225 -22.66 -5.60 17.33
C ARG A 225 -21.85 -6.86 17.67
N CYS A 226 -20.58 -6.90 17.28
CA CYS A 226 -19.69 -8.04 17.50
C CYS A 226 -19.40 -8.23 19.00
N ARG A 227 -19.44 -9.48 19.49
CA ARG A 227 -19.33 -9.78 20.94
C ARG A 227 -17.96 -9.44 21.55
N HIS A 228 -16.91 -9.33 20.75
CA HIS A 228 -15.55 -8.98 21.20
C HIS A 228 -15.17 -7.50 20.98
N CYS A 229 -16.05 -6.66 20.46
CA CYS A 229 -15.67 -5.33 19.97
C CYS A 229 -15.00 -4.51 21.07
N TYR A 230 -13.73 -4.13 20.85
CA TYR A 230 -12.93 -3.36 21.83
C TYR A 230 -13.41 -1.91 21.98
N LEU A 231 -14.15 -1.39 21.01
CA LEU A 231 -14.79 -0.07 21.10
C LEU A 231 -15.96 -0.03 22.09
N GLY A 232 -16.53 -1.20 22.40
CA GLY A 232 -17.69 -1.33 23.27
C GLY A 232 -19.00 -1.22 22.51
N GLU A 233 -19.94 -0.44 23.05
CA GLU A 233 -21.22 -0.17 22.42
C GLU A 233 -21.07 0.75 21.20
N VAL A 234 -21.97 0.56 20.22
CA VAL A 234 -22.00 1.38 19.00
C VAL A 234 -22.32 2.82 19.39
N GLY A 235 -21.43 3.74 19.00
CA GLY A 235 -21.58 5.18 19.20
C GLY A 235 -21.98 5.92 17.93
N GLU A 236 -22.07 7.23 18.05
CA GLU A 236 -22.42 8.15 16.95
C GLU A 236 -21.33 9.20 16.71
N ALA A 237 -20.19 9.15 17.44
CA ALA A 237 -19.10 10.08 17.18
C ALA A 237 -18.51 9.81 15.79
N GLU A 238 -18.20 10.88 15.06
CA GLU A 238 -17.73 10.82 13.70
C GLU A 238 -16.86 12.04 13.40
N LEU A 239 -15.70 11.82 12.78
CA LEU A 239 -14.85 12.91 12.31
C LEU A 239 -15.55 13.64 11.16
N PRO A 240 -15.63 14.97 11.18
CA PRO A 240 -16.00 15.74 10.00
C PRO A 240 -15.05 15.45 8.82
N LEU A 241 -15.56 15.52 7.59
CA LEU A 241 -14.76 15.23 6.39
C LEU A 241 -13.50 16.11 6.31
N ASP A 242 -13.63 17.41 6.60
CA ASP A 242 -12.52 18.37 6.63
C ASP A 242 -11.45 17.97 7.65
N ALA A 243 -11.85 17.49 8.82
CA ALA A 243 -10.90 16.98 9.82
C ALA A 243 -10.17 15.72 9.34
N VAL A 244 -10.86 14.81 8.62
CA VAL A 244 -10.24 13.63 8.01
C VAL A 244 -9.21 14.06 6.96
N LEU A 245 -9.59 14.92 6.01
CA LEU A 245 -8.70 15.40 4.94
C LEU A 245 -7.49 16.17 5.50
N GLN A 246 -7.70 17.02 6.51
CA GLN A 246 -6.60 17.71 7.19
C GLN A 246 -5.65 16.72 7.86
N THR A 247 -6.18 15.70 8.54
CA THR A 247 -5.35 14.66 9.19
C THR A 247 -4.51 13.90 8.17
N LEU A 248 -5.08 13.56 7.00
CA LEU A 248 -4.34 12.91 5.91
C LEU A 248 -3.22 13.81 5.36
N GLN A 249 -3.48 15.12 5.23
CA GLN A 249 -2.49 16.09 4.79
C GLN A 249 -1.34 16.21 5.80
N GLU A 250 -1.64 16.37 7.09
CA GLU A 250 -0.63 16.45 8.15
C GLU A 250 0.21 15.17 8.21
N PHE A 251 -0.44 14.00 8.11
CA PHE A 251 0.26 12.71 8.11
C PHE A 251 1.18 12.53 6.89
N GLN A 252 0.75 12.96 5.70
CA GLN A 252 1.60 12.99 4.50
C GLN A 252 2.80 13.92 4.67
N GLU A 253 2.61 15.10 5.25
CA GLU A 253 3.71 16.04 5.54
C GLU A 253 4.71 15.44 6.53
N MET A 254 4.24 14.66 7.49
CA MET A 254 5.06 13.85 8.40
C MET A 254 5.74 12.64 7.73
N GLN A 255 5.57 12.45 6.41
CA GLN A 255 6.12 11.34 5.62
C GLN A 255 5.53 9.96 5.98
N GLY A 256 4.26 9.93 6.38
CA GLY A 256 3.51 8.70 6.61
C GLY A 256 3.52 7.72 5.44
N LEU A 257 3.31 6.43 5.75
CA LEU A 257 3.31 5.34 4.76
C LEU A 257 1.90 4.78 4.54
N ARG A 258 1.29 4.18 5.58
CA ARG A 258 -0.04 3.56 5.49
C ARG A 258 -1.04 4.23 6.41
N VAL A 259 -2.25 4.43 5.88
CA VAL A 259 -3.44 4.81 6.65
C VAL A 259 -4.38 3.63 6.70
N LEU A 260 -4.69 3.16 7.91
CA LEU A 260 -5.72 2.16 8.16
C LEU A 260 -7.03 2.91 8.42
N LEU A 261 -7.90 2.98 7.41
CA LEU A 261 -9.24 3.55 7.55
C LEU A 261 -10.09 2.57 8.34
N SER A 262 -10.42 2.96 9.58
CA SER A 262 -11.01 2.09 10.61
C SER A 262 -12.14 2.82 11.37
N GLY A 263 -12.53 2.29 12.52
CA GLY A 263 -13.58 2.81 13.40
C GLY A 263 -14.57 1.71 13.78
N GLY A 264 -15.87 2.02 13.72
CA GLY A 264 -16.93 1.03 13.71
C GLY A 264 -16.96 0.29 12.37
N GLU A 265 -17.64 0.86 11.38
CA GLU A 265 -17.55 0.46 9.98
C GLU A 265 -17.30 1.71 9.12
N PRO A 266 -16.11 1.87 8.50
CA PRO A 266 -15.77 3.09 7.76
C PRO A 266 -16.77 3.44 6.65
N LEU A 267 -17.37 2.43 6.00
CA LEU A 267 -18.38 2.62 4.96
C LEU A 267 -19.70 3.23 5.48
N MET A 268 -19.89 3.32 6.79
CA MET A 268 -21.03 4.03 7.41
C MET A 268 -20.80 5.53 7.62
N HIS A 269 -19.59 6.02 7.35
CA HIS A 269 -19.27 7.44 7.46
C HIS A 269 -20.14 8.28 6.53
N ARG A 270 -20.76 9.35 7.02
CA ARG A 270 -21.80 10.09 6.27
C ARG A 270 -21.30 10.69 4.94
N HIS A 271 -19.99 10.97 4.85
CA HIS A 271 -19.31 11.48 3.65
C HIS A 271 -18.35 10.45 3.02
N TRP A 272 -18.56 9.14 3.20
CA TRP A 272 -17.67 8.11 2.68
C TRP A 272 -17.32 8.28 1.19
N GLN A 273 -18.32 8.50 0.33
CA GLN A 273 -18.08 8.61 -1.11
C GLN A 273 -17.19 9.81 -1.46
N GLU A 274 -17.37 10.93 -0.77
CA GLU A 274 -16.56 12.13 -0.96
C GLU A 274 -15.12 11.91 -0.47
N LEU A 275 -14.96 11.35 0.73
CA LEU A 275 -13.65 10.93 1.26
C LEU A 275 -12.92 9.99 0.30
N ASN A 276 -13.60 8.94 -0.18
CA ASN A 276 -13.05 7.96 -1.10
C ASN A 276 -12.54 8.61 -2.40
N ASN A 277 -13.22 9.63 -2.91
CA ASN A 277 -12.80 10.35 -4.12
C ASN A 277 -11.56 11.22 -3.89
N HIS A 278 -11.29 11.66 -2.66
CA HIS A 278 -10.10 12.44 -2.30
C HIS A 278 -8.87 11.57 -2.02
N LEU A 279 -9.02 10.27 -1.70
CA LEU A 279 -7.87 9.42 -1.36
C LEU A 279 -6.73 9.45 -2.41
N PRO A 280 -6.99 9.42 -3.74
CA PRO A 280 -5.93 9.50 -4.75
C PRO A 280 -5.12 10.80 -4.77
N GLU A 281 -5.58 11.85 -4.09
CA GLU A 281 -4.85 13.13 -4.00
C GLU A 281 -3.65 13.06 -3.03
N PHE A 282 -3.61 12.02 -2.20
CA PHE A 282 -2.54 11.79 -1.23
C PHE A 282 -1.57 10.72 -1.74
N GLU A 283 -0.27 10.97 -1.57
CA GLU A 283 0.79 9.99 -1.77
C GLU A 283 0.86 9.00 -0.60
N LEU A 284 -0.28 8.48 -0.12
CA LEU A 284 -0.37 7.55 1.00
C LEU A 284 -0.96 6.22 0.53
N ARG A 285 -0.57 5.12 1.17
CA ARG A 285 -1.22 3.83 0.95
C ARG A 285 -2.41 3.70 1.88
N PHE A 286 -3.58 3.44 1.32
CA PHE A 286 -4.84 3.32 2.08
C PHE A 286 -5.26 1.86 2.19
N VAL A 287 -5.49 1.42 3.42
CA VAL A 287 -6.05 0.10 3.76
C VAL A 287 -7.42 0.32 4.38
N LEU A 288 -8.47 -0.24 3.78
CA LEU A 288 -9.82 -0.20 4.35
C LEU A 288 -10.01 -1.41 5.28
N LEU A 289 -10.24 -1.16 6.57
CA LEU A 289 -10.62 -2.20 7.52
C LEU A 289 -12.14 -2.28 7.56
N SER A 290 -12.72 -3.39 7.10
CA SER A 290 -14.18 -3.52 6.98
C SER A 290 -14.69 -4.88 7.45
N ASN A 291 -15.92 -4.91 7.95
CA ASN A 291 -16.64 -6.15 8.20
C ASN A 291 -17.18 -6.80 6.91
N GLY A 292 -17.09 -6.11 5.77
CA GLY A 292 -17.41 -6.60 4.44
C GLY A 292 -18.87 -6.47 4.04
N LEU A 293 -19.81 -6.28 4.96
CA LEU A 293 -21.25 -6.39 4.65
C LEU A 293 -21.79 -5.26 3.77
N LEU A 294 -21.10 -4.11 3.73
CA LEU A 294 -21.50 -2.94 2.91
C LEU A 294 -20.77 -2.88 1.56
N LEU A 295 -19.89 -3.84 1.25
CA LEU A 295 -19.13 -3.91 0.00
C LEU A 295 -19.97 -4.44 -1.17
N THR A 296 -21.03 -3.72 -1.53
CA THR A 296 -21.78 -4.02 -2.77
C THR A 296 -20.88 -3.88 -4.00
N ASP A 297 -21.25 -4.49 -5.13
CA ASP A 297 -20.45 -4.40 -6.37
C ASP A 297 -20.22 -2.93 -6.79
N LYS A 298 -21.23 -2.07 -6.61
CA LYS A 298 -21.13 -0.62 -6.84
C LYS A 298 -20.11 0.05 -5.92
N VAL A 299 -20.03 -0.38 -4.65
CA VAL A 299 -19.03 0.16 -3.72
C VAL A 299 -17.65 -0.30 -4.13
N ILE A 300 -17.47 -1.59 -4.43
CA ILE A 300 -16.20 -2.18 -4.87
C ILE A 300 -15.67 -1.46 -6.13
N GLU A 301 -16.53 -1.24 -7.13
CA GLU A 301 -16.16 -0.52 -8.36
C GLU A 301 -15.72 0.94 -8.09
N ALA A 302 -16.31 1.57 -7.07
CA ALA A 302 -16.00 2.95 -6.70
C ALA A 302 -14.79 3.07 -5.77
N LEU A 303 -14.32 2.00 -5.13
CA LEU A 303 -13.24 2.04 -4.14
C LEU A 303 -11.95 2.62 -4.74
N ARG A 304 -11.30 3.50 -3.98
CA ARG A 304 -10.01 4.12 -4.31
C ARG A 304 -8.90 3.79 -3.31
N VAL A 305 -9.13 2.79 -2.47
CA VAL A 305 -8.12 2.25 -1.54
C VAL A 305 -7.19 1.27 -2.28
N HIS A 306 -6.03 1.00 -1.69
CA HIS A 306 -5.05 0.09 -2.28
C HIS A 306 -5.32 -1.36 -1.85
N GLU A 307 -5.83 -1.52 -0.63
CA GLU A 307 -6.03 -2.81 0.02
C GLU A 307 -7.31 -2.80 0.85
N VAL A 308 -7.98 -3.95 0.93
CA VAL A 308 -9.10 -4.17 1.85
C VAL A 308 -8.74 -5.27 2.83
N GLN A 309 -8.70 -4.95 4.11
CA GLN A 309 -8.58 -5.92 5.19
C GLN A 309 -9.98 -6.30 5.66
N LEU A 310 -10.39 -7.54 5.38
CA LEU A 310 -11.66 -8.08 5.83
C LEU A 310 -11.54 -8.67 7.23
N SER A 311 -12.48 -8.30 8.09
CA SER A 311 -12.62 -8.95 9.38
C SER A 311 -13.28 -10.31 9.23
N LEU A 312 -12.54 -11.40 9.43
CA LEU A 312 -13.04 -12.77 9.34
C LEU A 312 -12.55 -13.57 10.53
N ASP A 313 -13.40 -13.82 11.53
CA ASP A 313 -12.99 -14.41 12.81
C ASP A 313 -13.12 -15.94 12.90
N GLY A 314 -12.92 -16.66 11.79
CA GLY A 314 -13.04 -18.12 11.76
C GLY A 314 -13.65 -18.61 10.44
N LEU A 315 -13.92 -19.92 10.41
CA LEU A 315 -14.85 -20.50 9.46
C LEU A 315 -16.28 -20.12 9.89
N GLU A 316 -17.30 -20.61 9.17
CA GLU A 316 -18.69 -20.18 9.38
C GLU A 316 -19.14 -20.23 10.85
N PRO A 317 -18.92 -21.32 11.62
CA PRO A 317 -19.36 -21.39 13.01
C PRO A 317 -18.65 -20.38 13.93
N GLY A 318 -17.30 -20.33 13.89
CA GLY A 318 -16.52 -19.40 14.71
C GLY A 318 -16.84 -17.94 14.41
N HIS A 319 -16.87 -17.58 13.13
CA HIS A 319 -17.16 -16.21 12.69
C HIS A 319 -18.58 -15.76 13.10
N ASP A 320 -19.60 -16.56 12.78
CA ASP A 320 -20.99 -16.19 13.03
C ASP A 320 -21.33 -16.15 14.53
N LEU A 321 -20.68 -16.99 15.35
CA LEU A 321 -20.77 -16.91 16.81
C LEU A 321 -20.38 -15.52 17.34
N LEU A 322 -19.42 -14.89 16.67
CA LEU A 322 -18.81 -13.65 17.11
C LEU A 322 -19.47 -12.40 16.50
N ARG A 323 -19.81 -12.46 15.21
CA ARG A 323 -20.29 -11.34 14.39
C ARG A 323 -21.77 -11.40 14.03
N GLY A 324 -22.41 -12.54 14.22
CA GLY A 324 -23.82 -12.77 13.98
C GLY A 324 -24.08 -13.75 12.82
N PRO A 325 -25.23 -14.47 12.83
CA PRO A 325 -25.54 -15.48 11.82
C PRO A 325 -25.56 -14.96 10.38
N GLY A 326 -24.97 -15.73 9.47
CA GLY A 326 -24.92 -15.47 8.03
C GLY A 326 -23.96 -14.34 7.64
N THR A 327 -23.08 -13.89 8.53
CA THR A 327 -22.09 -12.84 8.22
C THR A 327 -20.88 -13.42 7.52
N TRP A 328 -20.45 -14.63 7.90
CA TRP A 328 -19.33 -15.33 7.27
C TRP A 328 -19.51 -15.45 5.76
N LYS A 329 -20.64 -16.02 5.33
CA LYS A 329 -20.93 -16.24 3.91
C LYS A 329 -20.88 -14.94 3.11
N LYS A 330 -21.49 -13.87 3.63
CA LYS A 330 -21.48 -12.55 2.99
C LYS A 330 -20.05 -12.03 2.86
N THR A 331 -19.26 -12.10 3.93
CA THR A 331 -17.87 -11.61 3.91
C THR A 331 -17.01 -12.40 2.93
N VAL A 332 -17.16 -13.73 2.85
CA VAL A 332 -16.47 -14.58 1.86
C VAL A 332 -16.88 -14.24 0.43
N ASP A 333 -18.18 -14.07 0.16
CA ASP A 333 -18.68 -13.67 -1.17
C ASP A 333 -18.07 -12.31 -1.59
N ARG A 334 -17.89 -11.39 -0.64
CA ARG A 334 -17.28 -10.07 -0.89
C ARG A 334 -15.77 -10.14 -1.06
N MET A 335 -15.08 -11.02 -0.34
CA MET A 335 -13.66 -11.32 -0.53
C MET A 335 -13.37 -11.69 -1.99
N GLN A 336 -14.15 -12.63 -2.53
CA GLN A 336 -14.00 -13.09 -3.92
C GLN A 336 -14.30 -11.96 -4.93
N ALA A 337 -15.32 -11.14 -4.66
CA ALA A 337 -15.65 -10.00 -5.52
C ALA A 337 -14.54 -8.94 -5.54
N LEU A 338 -13.92 -8.64 -4.40
CA LEU A 338 -12.77 -7.73 -4.31
C LEU A 338 -11.57 -8.26 -5.10
N GLN A 339 -11.23 -9.54 -4.93
CA GLN A 339 -10.12 -10.17 -5.66
C GLN A 339 -10.38 -10.16 -7.17
N SER A 340 -11.61 -10.47 -7.59
CA SER A 340 -12.02 -10.41 -9.00
C SER A 340 -11.94 -8.98 -9.58
N ALA A 341 -12.11 -7.96 -8.74
CA ALA A 341 -11.94 -6.55 -9.11
C ALA A 341 -10.46 -6.08 -9.04
N GLY A 342 -9.53 -6.96 -8.68
CA GLY A 342 -8.09 -6.68 -8.66
C GLY A 342 -7.58 -6.01 -7.38
N PHE A 343 -8.36 -5.99 -6.31
CA PHE A 343 -7.90 -5.48 -5.01
C PHE A 343 -6.98 -6.49 -4.31
N GLU A 344 -5.98 -5.98 -3.60
CA GLU A 344 -5.29 -6.76 -2.59
C GLU A 344 -6.22 -6.96 -1.40
N VAL A 345 -6.38 -8.20 -0.97
CA VAL A 345 -7.24 -8.56 0.14
C VAL A 345 -6.42 -9.20 1.24
N SER A 346 -6.55 -8.65 2.44
CA SER A 346 -5.97 -9.18 3.67
C SER A 346 -7.10 -9.59 4.62
N VAL A 347 -6.79 -10.44 5.58
CA VAL A 347 -7.75 -10.89 6.60
C VAL A 347 -7.22 -10.61 7.99
N ALA A 348 -8.08 -10.12 8.88
CA ALA A 348 -7.81 -10.02 10.30
C ALA A 348 -8.76 -10.92 11.09
N THR A 349 -8.19 -11.65 12.05
CA THR A 349 -8.89 -12.62 12.89
C THR A 349 -8.50 -12.41 14.36
N MET A 350 -9.51 -12.25 15.20
CA MET A 350 -9.39 -12.30 16.66
C MET A 350 -9.54 -13.75 17.12
N ILE A 351 -8.54 -14.26 17.82
CA ILE A 351 -8.60 -15.61 18.38
C ILE A 351 -9.63 -15.63 19.53
N HIS A 352 -10.58 -16.56 19.46
CA HIS A 352 -11.59 -16.76 20.50
C HIS A 352 -11.95 -18.23 20.66
N ARG A 353 -12.61 -18.58 21.77
CA ARG A 353 -12.92 -19.98 22.13
C ARG A 353 -13.65 -20.78 21.05
N GLY A 354 -14.41 -20.09 20.21
CA GLY A 354 -15.21 -20.72 19.15
C GLY A 354 -14.44 -21.00 17.86
N ASN A 355 -13.29 -20.36 17.60
CA ASN A 355 -12.54 -20.53 16.36
C ASN A 355 -11.20 -21.27 16.51
N VAL A 356 -10.72 -21.53 17.73
CA VAL A 356 -9.39 -22.15 17.96
C VAL A 356 -9.19 -23.47 17.20
N ALA A 357 -10.25 -24.28 17.06
CA ALA A 357 -10.20 -25.55 16.33
C ALA A 357 -10.20 -25.37 14.80
N GLU A 358 -10.58 -24.18 14.31
CA GLU A 358 -10.73 -23.85 12.89
C GLU A 358 -9.47 -23.23 12.28
N LEU A 359 -8.61 -22.60 13.09
CA LEU A 359 -7.50 -21.75 12.61
C LEU A 359 -6.54 -22.47 11.66
N ALA A 360 -6.21 -23.75 11.91
CA ALA A 360 -5.31 -24.50 11.03
C ALA A 360 -5.93 -24.82 9.65
N GLU A 361 -7.25 -25.01 9.60
CA GLU A 361 -7.98 -25.16 8.34
C GLU A 361 -8.12 -23.82 7.63
N MET A 362 -8.47 -22.78 8.38
CA MET A 362 -8.56 -21.40 7.89
C MET A 362 -7.25 -20.92 7.26
N SER A 363 -6.09 -21.20 7.87
CA SER A 363 -4.77 -20.89 7.31
C SER A 363 -4.59 -21.45 5.89
N ARG A 364 -4.91 -22.74 5.72
CA ARG A 364 -4.78 -23.44 4.43
C ARG A 364 -5.75 -22.88 3.40
N TRP A 365 -6.99 -22.61 3.81
CA TRP A 365 -8.01 -22.05 2.94
C TRP A 365 -7.66 -20.63 2.48
N LEU A 366 -7.18 -19.75 3.37
CA LEU A 366 -6.79 -18.38 3.01
C LEU A 366 -5.58 -18.35 2.06
N GLN A 367 -4.59 -19.23 2.25
CA GLN A 367 -3.49 -19.38 1.31
C GLN A 367 -3.96 -19.86 -0.06
N GLN A 368 -4.86 -20.85 -0.11
CA GLN A 368 -5.46 -21.33 -1.36
C GLN A 368 -6.33 -20.27 -2.06
N ALA A 369 -6.96 -19.40 -1.27
CA ALA A 369 -7.74 -18.28 -1.76
C ALA A 369 -6.86 -17.09 -2.19
N GLU A 370 -5.53 -17.20 -2.14
CA GLU A 370 -4.59 -16.12 -2.52
C GLU A 370 -4.84 -14.81 -1.76
N VAL A 371 -5.19 -14.91 -0.48
CA VAL A 371 -5.20 -13.75 0.44
C VAL A 371 -3.76 -13.27 0.62
N ARG A 372 -3.54 -11.95 0.59
CA ARG A 372 -2.20 -11.34 0.68
C ARG A 372 -1.60 -11.54 2.06
N GLU A 373 -2.35 -11.18 3.10
CA GLU A 373 -1.90 -11.23 4.49
C GLU A 373 -3.02 -11.77 5.38
N TRP A 374 -2.66 -12.58 6.37
CA TRP A 374 -3.58 -13.04 7.42
C TRP A 374 -3.02 -12.76 8.80
N ASN A 375 -3.67 -11.80 9.47
CA ASN A 375 -3.29 -11.30 10.78
C ASN A 375 -4.12 -11.99 11.86
N LEU A 376 -3.43 -12.70 12.75
CA LEU A 376 -4.02 -13.27 13.95
C LEU A 376 -3.62 -12.44 15.16
N ASP A 377 -4.61 -11.96 15.91
CA ASP A 377 -4.36 -11.25 17.17
C ASP A 377 -5.17 -11.85 18.31
N ILE A 378 -4.68 -11.60 19.52
CA ILE A 378 -5.31 -12.03 20.77
C ILE A 378 -6.00 -10.81 21.36
N PRO A 379 -7.35 -10.81 21.42
CA PRO A 379 -8.08 -9.65 21.85
C PRO A 379 -7.81 -9.36 23.34
N CYS A 380 -7.66 -8.08 23.66
CA CYS A 380 -7.58 -7.62 25.04
C CYS A 380 -8.98 -7.66 25.69
N LEU A 381 -9.07 -7.94 26.99
CA LEU A 381 -10.31 -7.89 27.76
C LEU A 381 -10.79 -6.43 27.91
N SER A 382 -11.38 -5.89 26.86
CA SER A 382 -11.93 -4.53 26.78
C SER A 382 -13.24 -4.51 26.00
N GLY A 383 -13.96 -3.38 26.10
CA GLY A 383 -15.24 -3.19 25.44
C GLY A 383 -16.21 -4.34 25.73
N ARG A 384 -16.84 -4.89 24.69
CA ARG A 384 -17.82 -5.97 24.84
C ARG A 384 -17.20 -7.32 25.19
N LEU A 385 -15.91 -7.54 24.92
CA LEU A 385 -15.26 -8.79 25.30
C LEU A 385 -15.20 -8.95 26.83
N ALA A 386 -15.08 -7.85 27.57
CA ALA A 386 -15.10 -7.86 29.04
C ALA A 386 -16.41 -8.44 29.62
N GLU A 387 -17.52 -8.32 28.87
CA GLU A 387 -18.83 -8.87 29.20
C GLU A 387 -19.09 -10.27 28.61
N ASN A 388 -18.22 -10.73 27.69
CA ASN A 388 -18.34 -12.00 26.95
C ASN A 388 -17.09 -12.87 27.16
N GLN A 389 -16.68 -13.06 28.42
CA GLN A 389 -15.45 -13.77 28.76
C GLN A 389 -15.48 -15.26 28.40
N ASP A 390 -16.66 -15.83 28.11
CA ASP A 390 -16.81 -17.19 27.56
C ASP A 390 -16.05 -17.37 26.22
N LEU A 391 -15.88 -16.28 25.47
CA LEU A 391 -15.14 -16.25 24.22
C LEU A 391 -13.63 -16.08 24.43
N TRP A 392 -13.19 -15.66 25.61
CA TRP A 392 -11.79 -15.35 25.85
C TRP A 392 -10.94 -16.62 25.97
N VAL A 393 -9.72 -16.53 25.44
CA VAL A 393 -8.73 -17.61 25.45
C VAL A 393 -7.51 -17.11 26.19
N GLU A 394 -7.02 -17.93 27.11
CA GLU A 394 -5.82 -17.63 27.88
C GLU A 394 -4.64 -17.37 26.93
N PRO A 395 -3.81 -16.34 27.16
CA PRO A 395 -2.67 -16.01 26.32
C PRO A 395 -1.75 -17.20 26.03
N THR A 396 -1.52 -18.07 27.01
CA THR A 396 -0.67 -19.26 26.89
C THR A 396 -1.24 -20.33 25.98
N GLU A 397 -2.57 -20.39 25.85
CA GLU A 397 -3.27 -21.26 24.93
C GLU A 397 -3.29 -20.63 23.53
N ALA A 398 -3.68 -19.35 23.42
CA ALA A 398 -3.86 -18.64 22.17
C ALA A 398 -2.54 -18.35 21.42
N ALA A 399 -1.43 -18.09 22.14
CA ALA A 399 -0.16 -17.74 21.53
C ALA A 399 0.38 -18.83 20.57
N LYS A 400 0.00 -20.09 20.78
CA LYS A 400 0.37 -21.24 19.94
C LYS A 400 -0.14 -21.14 18.50
N PHE A 401 -1.15 -20.30 18.27
CA PHE A 401 -1.77 -20.15 16.96
C PHE A 401 -1.27 -18.93 16.19
N LEU A 402 -0.52 -18.01 16.82
CA LEU A 402 -0.04 -16.78 16.17
C LEU A 402 0.82 -17.08 14.93
N ASP A 403 1.59 -18.17 14.96
CA ASP A 403 2.46 -18.59 13.85
C ASP A 403 1.70 -19.21 12.66
N LEU A 404 0.36 -19.35 12.73
CA LEU A 404 -0.47 -19.76 11.60
C LEU A 404 -0.77 -18.61 10.63
N GLY A 405 -0.61 -17.36 11.08
CA GLY A 405 -0.75 -16.16 10.26
C GLY A 405 0.39 -16.04 9.25
N PHE A 406 0.17 -15.25 8.20
CA PHE A 406 1.15 -15.08 7.12
C PHE A 406 1.04 -13.68 6.50
N GLY A 407 2.01 -13.31 5.65
CA GLY A 407 2.03 -12.01 4.97
C GLY A 407 2.72 -10.88 5.73
N GLY A 408 3.18 -11.14 6.97
CA GLY A 408 4.12 -10.27 7.68
C GLY A 408 3.52 -8.93 8.13
N SER A 409 2.69 -8.95 9.18
CA SER A 409 2.26 -7.74 9.90
C SER A 409 3.22 -7.36 11.04
N ASP A 410 4.51 -7.61 10.90
CA ASP A 410 5.44 -7.09 11.89
C ASP A 410 5.49 -5.59 11.69
N HIS A 411 4.92 -4.85 12.63
CA HIS A 411 5.14 -3.42 12.78
C HIS A 411 6.66 -3.21 12.84
N GLY A 412 7.28 -3.00 11.67
CA GLY A 412 8.73 -2.97 11.49
C GLY A 412 9.35 -1.90 12.37
N ALA A 413 9.65 -2.27 13.61
CA ALA A 413 10.34 -1.44 14.56
C ALA A 413 11.81 -1.63 14.25
N THR A 414 12.38 -0.66 13.54
CA THR A 414 13.83 -0.58 13.39
C THR A 414 14.43 -0.09 14.72
N GLY A 415 15.64 -0.53 15.05
CA GLY A 415 16.35 -0.12 16.27
C GLY A 415 15.85 -0.74 17.59
N ASP A 416 16.42 -0.32 18.71
CA ASP A 416 16.25 -0.95 20.03
C ASP A 416 15.06 -0.39 20.82
N PHE A 417 13.86 -0.43 20.25
CA PHE A 417 12.64 0.12 20.87
C PHE A 417 11.49 -0.87 20.92
N ALA A 418 10.57 -0.63 21.86
CA ALA A 418 9.41 -1.48 22.09
C ALA A 418 8.31 -1.30 21.02
N CYS A 419 7.40 -2.29 20.95
CA CYS A 419 6.26 -2.31 20.03
C CYS A 419 5.41 -1.02 20.03
N GLY A 420 4.88 -0.68 18.85
CA GLY A 420 4.09 0.53 18.61
C GLY A 420 4.93 1.78 18.44
N ARG A 421 6.20 1.65 18.06
CA ARG A 421 7.12 2.78 17.85
C ARG A 421 6.67 3.73 16.74
N HIS A 422 6.06 3.19 15.68
CA HIS A 422 5.75 3.92 14.45
C HIS A 422 4.25 3.98 14.15
N LEU A 423 3.41 3.77 15.18
CA LEU A 423 1.95 3.69 15.06
C LEU A 423 1.30 4.73 15.99
N ALA A 424 0.29 5.41 15.47
CA ALA A 424 -0.65 6.23 16.24
C ALA A 424 -2.08 5.94 15.77
N ALA A 425 -3.05 6.26 16.61
CA ALA A 425 -4.47 6.24 16.27
C ALA A 425 -5.11 7.61 16.46
N VAL A 426 -6.05 7.93 15.58
CA VAL A 426 -6.95 9.07 15.69
C VAL A 426 -8.35 8.53 15.86
N LEU A 427 -8.98 8.84 16.98
CA LEU A 427 -10.31 8.35 17.36
C LEU A 427 -11.42 9.24 16.75
N PRO A 428 -12.67 8.74 16.65
CA PRO A 428 -13.78 9.48 16.04
C PRO A 428 -14.13 10.81 16.73
N ASN A 429 -13.72 10.99 17.99
CA ASN A 429 -13.87 12.22 18.78
C ASN A 429 -12.67 13.17 18.68
N ALA A 430 -11.86 13.03 17.62
CA ALA A 430 -10.65 13.78 17.34
C ALA A 430 -9.54 13.67 18.40
N THR A 431 -9.57 12.63 19.24
CA THR A 431 -8.47 12.29 20.15
C THR A 431 -7.36 11.59 19.39
N VAL A 432 -6.11 12.02 19.60
CA VAL A 432 -4.92 11.29 19.16
C VAL A 432 -4.41 10.42 20.31
N ALA A 433 -4.09 9.17 20.04
CA ALA A 433 -3.58 8.20 21.01
C ALA A 433 -2.49 7.31 20.39
N LYS A 434 -1.79 6.52 21.22
CA LYS A 434 -0.78 5.56 20.74
C LYS A 434 -1.37 4.48 19.83
N CYS A 435 -2.53 3.94 20.17
CA CYS A 435 -3.35 3.07 19.32
C CYS A 435 -4.80 3.10 19.83
N GLY A 436 -5.73 2.43 19.13
CA GLY A 436 -7.14 2.37 19.53
C GLY A 436 -7.42 1.89 20.96
N LEU A 437 -6.48 1.15 21.58
CA LEU A 437 -6.60 0.70 22.98
C LEU A 437 -6.23 1.78 24.02
N TYR A 438 -5.44 2.79 23.64
CA TYR A 438 -5.00 3.88 24.55
C TYR A 438 -5.98 5.06 24.59
N ARG A 439 -7.28 4.80 24.42
CA ARG A 439 -8.33 5.85 24.41
C ARG A 439 -8.38 6.69 25.68
N ASP A 440 -8.01 6.10 26.83
CA ASP A 440 -8.01 6.75 28.14
C ASP A 440 -6.66 7.41 28.48
N GLN A 441 -5.67 7.29 27.59
CA GLN A 441 -4.34 7.91 27.71
C GLN A 441 -4.02 8.70 26.43
N PRO A 442 -4.78 9.79 26.17
CA PRO A 442 -4.64 10.55 24.94
C PRO A 442 -3.30 11.28 24.88
N LEU A 443 -2.75 11.38 23.67
CA LEU A 443 -1.62 12.25 23.35
C LEU A 443 -2.07 13.69 23.13
N GLY A 444 -3.32 13.91 22.76
CA GLY A 444 -3.90 15.23 22.53
C GLY A 444 -5.15 15.19 21.67
N LYS A 445 -5.51 16.35 21.11
CA LYS A 445 -6.58 16.52 20.14
C LYS A 445 -6.03 16.94 18.78
N LEU A 446 -6.70 16.53 17.69
CA LEU A 446 -6.34 16.94 16.33
C LEU A 446 -6.24 18.46 16.15
N SER A 447 -7.03 19.24 16.90
CA SER A 447 -6.96 20.71 16.89
C SER A 447 -5.59 21.27 17.31
N GLU A 448 -4.74 20.47 17.94
CA GLU A 448 -3.38 20.84 18.34
C GLU A 448 -2.32 20.48 17.26
N GLY A 449 -2.74 19.75 16.21
CA GLY A 449 -1.91 19.17 15.17
C GLY A 449 -1.46 17.73 15.48
N LEU A 450 -1.48 16.87 14.46
CA LEU A 450 -1.10 15.46 14.56
C LEU A 450 0.37 15.29 14.97
N GLU A 451 1.28 16.07 14.36
CA GLU A 451 2.70 16.06 14.68
C GLU A 451 2.96 16.49 16.14
N THR A 452 2.28 17.55 16.60
CA THR A 452 2.35 18.00 17.99
C THR A 452 1.93 16.90 18.96
N CYS A 453 0.85 16.18 18.66
CA CYS A 453 0.40 15.05 19.47
C CYS A 453 1.42 13.91 19.42
N TRP A 454 1.95 13.59 18.24
CA TRP A 454 2.94 12.53 18.06
C TRP A 454 4.19 12.74 18.90
N LEU A 455 4.72 13.97 18.92
CA LEU A 455 5.94 14.31 19.69
C LEU A 455 5.77 14.19 21.22
N ARG A 456 4.54 14.03 21.73
CA ARG A 456 4.28 13.76 23.15
C ARG A 456 4.41 12.28 23.51
N LEU A 457 4.42 11.39 22.52
CA LEU A 457 4.51 9.96 22.77
C LEU A 457 5.89 9.61 23.33
N LEU A 458 5.90 8.98 24.52
CA LEU A 458 7.12 8.41 25.07
C LEU A 458 7.42 7.07 24.38
N HIS A 459 8.50 7.04 23.62
CA HIS A 459 9.02 5.82 23.00
C HIS A 459 9.94 5.08 23.97
N LEU A 460 9.57 3.85 24.33
CA LEU A 460 10.34 3.02 25.27
C LEU A 460 11.47 2.30 24.54
N HIS A 461 12.71 2.53 24.98
CA HIS A 461 13.88 1.76 24.57
C HIS A 461 13.84 0.36 25.20
N LEU A 462 14.32 -0.68 24.52
CA LEU A 462 14.29 -2.06 25.03
C LEU A 462 15.07 -2.19 26.35
N SER A 463 16.15 -1.41 26.51
CA SER A 463 16.97 -1.44 27.73
C SER A 463 16.27 -0.96 29.00
N VAL A 464 15.13 -0.24 28.88
CA VAL A 464 14.37 0.22 30.05
C VAL A 464 13.27 -0.75 30.46
N LEU A 465 13.06 -1.83 29.69
CA LEU A 465 12.07 -2.84 30.04
C LEU A 465 12.60 -3.77 31.12
N ASP A 466 11.72 -4.27 31.99
CA ASP A 466 12.10 -5.22 33.03
C ASP A 466 12.62 -6.54 32.43
N CYS A 467 12.14 -6.87 31.23
CA CYS A 467 12.57 -8.01 30.42
C CYS A 467 13.74 -7.70 29.48
N ALA A 468 14.46 -6.58 29.64
CA ALA A 468 15.66 -6.26 28.86
C ALA A 468 16.71 -7.40 28.82
N PRO A 469 16.92 -8.21 29.89
CA PRO A 469 17.84 -9.33 29.85
C PRO A 469 17.33 -10.57 29.08
N CYS A 470 16.07 -10.57 28.62
CA CYS A 470 15.49 -11.72 27.92
C CYS A 470 16.18 -11.97 26.57
N PRO A 471 16.56 -13.22 26.25
CA PRO A 471 17.25 -13.53 24.99
C PRO A 471 16.42 -13.21 23.75
N TYR A 472 15.09 -13.15 23.87
CA TYR A 472 14.16 -12.85 22.79
C TYR A 472 13.69 -11.39 22.75
N VAL A 473 14.23 -10.49 23.59
CA VAL A 473 13.71 -9.12 23.70
C VAL A 473 13.83 -8.32 22.39
N HIS A 474 14.86 -8.59 21.58
CA HIS A 474 15.05 -7.93 20.29
C HIS A 474 14.13 -8.49 19.20
N ASP A 475 13.74 -9.77 19.28
CA ASP A 475 12.78 -10.38 18.34
C ASP A 475 11.34 -10.02 18.72
N CYS A 476 11.02 -10.11 20.01
CA CYS A 476 9.71 -9.76 20.58
C CYS A 476 9.45 -8.24 20.61
N ARG A 477 10.52 -7.43 20.64
CA ARG A 477 10.46 -5.96 20.87
C ARG A 477 9.68 -5.59 22.14
N GLY A 478 9.80 -6.41 23.18
CA GLY A 478 9.03 -6.29 24.41
C GLY A 478 7.53 -6.61 24.27
N GLY A 479 6.96 -6.77 23.07
CA GLY A 479 5.54 -7.05 22.87
C GLY A 479 4.62 -5.87 23.19
N CYS A 480 3.31 -6.13 23.17
CA CYS A 480 2.28 -5.12 23.31
C CYS A 480 2.32 -4.45 24.69
N ARG A 481 2.58 -3.14 24.70
CA ARG A 481 2.65 -2.34 25.94
C ARG A 481 1.29 -2.21 26.63
N PHE A 482 0.18 -2.36 25.90
CA PHE A 482 -1.15 -2.37 26.50
C PHE A 482 -1.39 -3.67 27.27
N ARG A 483 -1.05 -4.83 26.67
CA ARG A 483 -1.15 -6.15 27.33
C ARG A 483 -0.21 -6.31 28.52
N ALA A 484 0.93 -5.63 28.51
CA ALA A 484 1.84 -5.53 29.64
C ALA A 484 1.32 -4.64 30.79
N GLY A 485 0.07 -4.16 30.73
CA GLY A 485 -0.55 -3.32 31.75
C GLY A 485 -0.08 -1.87 31.74
N GLY A 486 0.49 -1.39 30.63
CA GLY A 486 1.02 -0.02 30.50
C GLY A 486 2.36 0.21 31.18
N GLY A 487 2.94 -0.80 31.84
CA GLY A 487 4.22 -0.73 32.56
C GLY A 487 5.44 -1.15 31.73
N LEU A 488 6.56 -1.30 32.43
CA LEU A 488 7.85 -1.77 31.89
C LEU A 488 7.95 -3.30 31.82
N GLY A 489 6.94 -4.00 32.36
CA GLY A 489 6.89 -5.46 32.43
C GLY A 489 6.75 -6.16 31.07
N PRO A 490 6.89 -7.49 31.05
CA PRO A 490 6.75 -8.30 29.84
C PRO A 490 5.30 -8.40 29.33
N ASP A 491 5.13 -8.57 28.01
CA ASP A 491 3.83 -8.94 27.41
C ASP A 491 3.60 -10.46 27.58
N PRO A 492 2.59 -10.91 28.35
CA PRO A 492 2.37 -12.32 28.62
C PRO A 492 2.07 -13.15 27.36
N VAL A 493 1.46 -12.55 26.33
CA VAL A 493 1.20 -13.23 25.05
C VAL A 493 2.50 -13.58 24.35
N MET A 494 3.40 -12.60 24.24
CA MET A 494 4.67 -12.81 23.54
C MET A 494 5.60 -13.72 24.35
N CYS A 495 5.61 -13.57 25.68
CA CYS A 495 6.29 -14.51 26.56
C CYS A 495 5.82 -15.95 26.31
N ALA A 496 4.50 -16.19 26.24
CA ALA A 496 3.97 -17.51 25.93
C ALA A 496 4.39 -18.01 24.54
N ARG A 497 4.39 -17.15 23.50
CA ARG A 497 4.84 -17.50 22.15
C ARG A 497 6.30 -18.00 22.14
N TYR A 498 7.16 -17.36 22.93
CA TYR A 498 8.59 -17.72 23.05
C TYR A 498 8.88 -18.76 24.15
N GLY A 499 7.87 -19.29 24.84
CA GLY A 499 8.06 -20.24 25.95
C GLY A 499 8.75 -19.65 27.19
N ILE A 500 8.62 -18.34 27.40
CA ILE A 500 9.19 -17.58 28.51
C ILE A 500 8.16 -17.43 29.64
N ASP A 501 8.57 -17.70 30.88
CA ASP A 501 7.78 -17.35 32.05
C ASP A 501 7.96 -15.84 32.34
N PRO A 502 6.91 -15.00 32.23
CA PRO A 502 7.05 -13.57 32.48
C PRO A 502 7.34 -13.24 33.95
N THR A 503 6.99 -14.11 34.90
CA THR A 503 7.13 -13.86 36.35
C THR A 503 8.58 -13.68 36.79
N GLN A 504 9.53 -14.26 36.06
CA GLN A 504 10.97 -14.12 36.33
C GLN A 504 11.50 -12.69 36.12
N TYR A 505 10.76 -11.85 35.39
CA TYR A 505 11.13 -10.46 35.10
C TYR A 505 10.32 -9.44 35.90
N PHE A 506 9.32 -9.86 36.68
CA PHE A 506 8.59 -8.93 37.53
C PHE A 506 9.46 -8.51 38.72
N SER A 507 9.76 -7.22 38.82
CA SER A 507 10.35 -6.65 40.02
C SER A 507 9.24 -6.40 41.06
N PRO A 508 9.32 -6.95 42.29
CA PRO A 508 8.33 -6.70 43.35
C PRO A 508 8.27 -5.24 43.85
N LEU A 509 9.11 -4.34 43.31
CA LEU A 509 9.34 -3.01 43.86
C LEU A 509 8.36 -1.93 43.36
N TYR A 510 7.40 -2.26 42.49
CA TYR A 510 6.48 -1.28 41.88
C TYR A 510 5.00 -1.74 41.84
N SER A 511 4.54 -2.50 42.84
CA SER A 511 3.12 -2.82 43.05
C SER A 511 2.42 -1.80 43.93
#